data_AF-A0A438DFQ2-F1
#
_entry.id   AF-A0A438DFQ2-F1
#
_cell.length_a   1.000
_cell.length_b   1.000
_cell.length_c   1.000
_cell.angle_alpha   90.00
_cell.angle_beta   90.00
_cell.angle_gamma   90.00
#
_symmetry.space_group_name_H-M   'P 1'
#
loop_
_entity.id
_entity.type
_entity.pdbx_description
1 polymer ?
#
loop_
_entity_poly.entity_id
_entity_poly.type
_entity_poly.pdbx_seq_one_letter_code
_entity_poly.pdbx_strand_id
1 'polypeptide(L)'
;MVAKLVAILIVGVLAGALPGPVLAQNCGCDAGLCCSQYGYCGTGNDYCGTGCQAGPCYSPPSGGGGGGSGVSVADVVTDGFFNEILNQADASCAGKNFYTRRAFLDALNSYPQFGQGGSADDSKREIAAFFAHVTHETGHFCYIEEIDGPSKDYCDESNTRYPCVPGKGYYGRGPIQLSWNYNYGPAGESIGFNGLNNPETVANDAVVSFKTALWFG
;
A
#
# COMPACT_ATOMS: atom_id res chain seq x y z
N MET A 1 -6.73 24.77 82.64
CA MET A 1 -6.80 26.16 82.13
C MET A 1 -7.36 26.13 80.73
N VAL A 2 -8.47 26.85 80.56
CA VAL A 2 -9.05 27.41 79.31
C VAL A 2 -9.54 26.44 78.23
N ALA A 3 -10.86 26.24 78.27
CA ALA A 3 -11.72 25.83 77.17
C ALA A 3 -11.75 26.87 76.03
N LYS A 4 -11.99 26.41 74.80
CA LYS A 4 -12.52 27.08 73.59
C LYS A 4 -12.32 26.08 72.43
N LEU A 5 -13.20 25.79 71.50
CA LEU A 5 -14.35 26.51 70.95
C LEU A 5 -15.30 25.50 70.29
N VAL A 6 -16.59 25.78 70.43
CA VAL A 6 -17.71 25.15 69.73
C VAL A 6 -17.69 25.54 68.25
N ALA A 7 -17.92 24.59 67.36
CA ALA A 7 -18.51 24.85 66.04
C ALA A 7 -19.27 23.59 65.57
N ILE A 8 -20.60 23.63 65.76
CA ILE A 8 -21.55 22.72 65.13
C ILE A 8 -21.65 23.12 63.66
N LEU A 9 -21.35 22.19 62.75
CA LEU A 9 -21.75 22.31 61.35
C LEU A 9 -22.40 21.00 60.90
N ILE A 10 -23.70 21.14 60.65
CA ILE A 10 -24.61 20.16 60.05
C ILE A 10 -24.07 19.80 58.67
N VAL A 11 -23.79 18.52 58.43
CA VAL A 11 -23.73 17.99 57.05
C VAL A 11 -24.86 16.99 56.91
N GLY A 12 -25.92 17.47 56.26
CA GLY A 12 -27.08 16.68 55.91
C GLY A 12 -26.72 15.57 54.94
N VAL A 13 -27.45 14.46 55.09
CA VAL A 13 -27.49 13.33 54.17
C VAL A 13 -27.95 13.83 52.80
N LEU A 14 -27.06 13.78 51.81
CA LEU A 14 -27.41 13.76 50.39
C LEU A 14 -26.81 12.50 49.79
N ALA A 15 -27.53 11.40 49.96
CA ALA A 15 -27.45 10.27 49.05
C ALA A 15 -28.00 10.72 47.68
N GLY A 16 -27.27 10.43 46.61
CA GLY A 16 -27.81 10.47 45.25
C GLY A 16 -27.29 11.59 44.38
N ALA A 17 -26.08 11.41 43.85
CA ALA A 17 -25.75 11.70 42.45
C ALA A 17 -24.33 11.19 42.17
N LEU A 18 -24.15 9.86 42.19
CA LEU A 18 -23.11 9.29 41.35
C LEU A 18 -23.50 9.64 39.90
N PRO A 19 -22.62 10.19 39.05
CA PRO A 19 -22.82 9.98 37.63
C PRO A 19 -22.76 8.48 37.45
N GLY A 20 -23.93 7.85 37.26
CA GLY A 20 -23.99 6.45 36.87
C GLY A 20 -23.13 6.28 35.61
N PRO A 21 -22.63 5.07 35.35
CA PRO A 21 -22.14 4.79 34.00
C PRO A 21 -23.29 5.15 33.05
N VAL A 22 -23.09 6.15 32.20
CA VAL A 22 -24.03 6.42 31.10
C VAL A 22 -23.83 5.29 30.11
N LEU A 23 -24.42 4.13 30.43
CA LEU A 23 -24.65 3.07 29.47
C LEU A 23 -26.14 3.09 29.17
N ALA A 24 -26.46 3.76 28.07
CA ALA A 24 -27.58 3.41 27.23
C ALA A 24 -27.27 3.85 25.79
N GLN A 25 -26.29 3.18 25.16
CA GLN A 25 -26.13 3.12 23.70
C GLN A 25 -27.23 2.24 23.10
N ASN A 26 -28.48 2.42 23.54
CA ASN A 26 -29.58 1.56 23.14
C ASN A 26 -30.23 2.16 21.91
N CYS A 27 -29.72 1.80 20.73
CA CYS A 27 -30.28 2.20 19.45
C CYS A 27 -31.72 1.71 19.29
N GLY A 28 -32.68 2.57 19.61
CA GLY A 28 -34.13 2.34 19.48
C GLY A 28 -34.74 3.21 18.37
N CYS A 29 -34.09 3.29 17.22
CA CYS A 29 -34.55 4.13 16.11
C CYS A 29 -35.84 3.58 15.48
N ASP A 30 -36.68 4.48 14.95
CA ASP A 30 -37.86 4.12 14.16
C ASP A 30 -37.48 3.29 12.92
N ALA A 31 -38.43 2.50 12.41
CA ALA A 31 -38.21 1.63 11.25
C ALA A 31 -37.71 2.43 10.03
N GLY A 32 -36.55 2.05 9.50
CA GLY A 32 -35.91 2.71 8.35
C GLY A 32 -34.87 3.78 8.69
N LEU A 33 -34.64 4.08 9.98
CA LEU A 33 -33.60 4.99 10.43
C LEU A 33 -32.36 4.23 10.95
N CYS A 34 -31.19 4.79 10.68
CA CYS A 34 -29.91 4.29 11.14
C CYS A 34 -29.48 4.95 12.44
N CYS A 35 -28.81 4.21 13.31
CA CYS A 35 -28.18 4.70 14.52
C CYS A 35 -26.70 5.00 14.23
N SER A 36 -26.30 6.27 14.29
CA SER A 36 -24.92 6.67 14.03
C SER A 36 -23.94 6.15 15.09
N GLN A 37 -22.63 6.28 14.83
CA GLN A 37 -21.58 5.95 15.81
C GLN A 37 -21.65 6.74 17.12
N TYR A 38 -22.41 7.83 17.14
CA TYR A 38 -22.63 8.68 18.30
C TYR A 38 -23.99 8.44 18.96
N GLY A 39 -24.77 7.46 18.49
CA GLY A 39 -26.07 7.09 19.05
C GLY A 39 -27.24 7.97 18.60
N TYR A 40 -27.13 8.67 17.46
CA TYR A 40 -28.22 9.48 16.90
C TYR A 40 -28.94 8.77 15.76
N CYS A 41 -30.26 8.91 15.67
CA CYS A 41 -31.07 8.31 14.61
C CYS A 41 -31.20 9.25 13.39
N GLY A 42 -31.07 8.71 12.17
CA GLY A 42 -31.25 9.49 10.95
C GLY A 42 -31.06 8.68 9.67
N THR A 43 -31.02 9.38 8.54
CA THR A 43 -30.75 8.80 7.21
C THR A 43 -29.58 9.52 6.56
N GLY A 44 -28.98 8.92 5.54
CA GLY A 44 -27.80 9.48 4.89
C GLY A 44 -26.50 9.05 5.58
N ASN A 45 -25.37 9.49 5.02
CA ASN A 45 -24.07 8.91 5.33
C ASN A 45 -23.61 9.17 6.78
N ASP A 46 -24.02 10.29 7.39
CA ASP A 46 -23.65 10.64 8.77
C ASP A 46 -24.29 9.72 9.83
N TYR A 47 -25.36 9.01 9.45
CA TYR A 47 -26.12 8.13 10.34
C TYR A 47 -25.99 6.66 9.94
N CYS A 48 -26.09 6.38 8.65
CA CYS A 48 -26.07 5.04 8.08
C CYS A 48 -24.68 4.58 7.62
N GLY A 49 -23.71 5.49 7.53
CA GLY A 49 -22.35 5.18 7.07
C GLY A 49 -21.44 4.64 8.17
N THR A 50 -20.19 5.07 8.15
CA THR A 50 -19.12 4.52 9.02
C THR A 50 -19.49 4.58 10.50
N GLY A 51 -19.39 3.43 11.17
CA GLY A 51 -19.67 3.28 12.60
C GLY A 51 -21.15 3.25 12.96
N CYS A 52 -22.05 3.09 11.99
CA CYS A 52 -23.46 2.84 12.24
C CYS A 52 -23.66 1.62 13.16
N GLN A 53 -24.44 1.80 14.23
CA GLN A 53 -24.62 0.86 15.34
C GLN A 53 -25.88 -0.02 15.18
N ALA A 54 -26.92 0.44 14.46
CA ALA A 54 -28.17 -0.29 14.22
C ALA A 54 -29.01 0.34 13.08
N GLY A 55 -30.05 -0.36 12.60
CA GLY A 55 -30.92 0.10 11.50
C GLY A 55 -30.44 -0.39 10.12
N PRO A 56 -30.90 0.21 9.00
CA PRO A 56 -30.42 -0.12 7.66
C PRO A 56 -29.03 0.50 7.41
N CYS A 57 -28.09 0.23 8.32
CA CYS A 57 -26.70 0.63 8.19
C CYS A 57 -26.19 0.18 6.83
N TYR A 58 -25.47 1.06 6.15
CA TYR A 58 -24.69 0.74 4.98
C TYR A 58 -23.49 -0.08 5.47
N SER A 59 -23.67 -1.37 5.79
CA SER A 59 -22.61 -2.20 6.37
C SER A 59 -22.51 -3.60 5.78
N PRO A 60 -21.28 -4.19 5.72
CA PRO A 60 -20.10 -3.75 6.48
C PRO A 60 -18.81 -3.51 5.64
N PRO A 61 -17.88 -2.65 6.07
CA PRO A 61 -16.50 -3.10 6.24
C PRO A 61 -16.50 -3.98 7.50
N SER A 62 -16.41 -5.31 7.31
CA SER A 62 -16.32 -6.23 8.43
C SER A 62 -15.02 -5.96 9.17
N GLY A 63 -15.14 -5.40 10.38
CA GLY A 63 -14.06 -5.24 11.33
C GLY A 63 -13.47 -6.60 11.70
N GLY A 64 -12.15 -6.71 11.53
CA GLY A 64 -11.37 -7.89 11.87
C GLY A 64 -9.93 -7.84 11.36
N GLY A 65 -9.22 -6.72 11.58
CA GLY A 65 -7.76 -6.63 11.42
C GLY A 65 -7.22 -6.51 9.99
N GLY A 66 -6.87 -5.29 9.57
CA GLY A 66 -6.11 -5.02 8.34
C GLY A 66 -6.62 -3.77 7.63
N GLY A 67 -5.97 -2.63 7.84
CA GLY A 67 -6.35 -1.35 7.24
C GLY A 67 -6.06 -1.30 5.74
N GLY A 68 -7.00 -1.81 4.92
CA GLY A 68 -7.01 -1.67 3.47
C GLY A 68 -7.91 -0.51 3.02
N SER A 69 -7.45 0.29 2.07
CA SER A 69 -8.15 1.47 1.54
C SER A 69 -9.43 1.20 0.72
N GLY A 70 -9.68 -0.08 0.38
CA GLY A 70 -10.78 -0.50 -0.51
C GLY A 70 -10.56 -0.15 -1.99
N VAL A 71 -9.37 0.34 -2.35
CA VAL A 71 -9.01 0.68 -3.74
C VAL A 71 -8.45 -0.54 -4.45
N SER A 72 -9.06 -0.91 -5.57
CA SER A 72 -8.50 -1.88 -6.51
C SER A 72 -7.39 -1.22 -7.32
N VAL A 73 -6.16 -1.71 -7.19
CA VAL A 73 -5.03 -1.25 -8.03
C VAL A 73 -5.33 -1.48 -9.50
N ALA A 74 -6.03 -2.56 -9.86
CA ALA A 74 -6.42 -2.85 -11.24
C ALA A 74 -7.42 -1.83 -11.80
N ASP A 75 -8.26 -1.24 -10.96
CA ASP A 75 -9.24 -0.22 -11.36
C ASP A 75 -8.60 1.17 -11.46
N VAL A 76 -7.53 1.43 -10.71
CA VAL A 76 -6.72 2.66 -10.85
C VAL A 76 -5.81 2.57 -12.07
N VAL A 77 -5.04 1.48 -12.17
CA VAL A 77 -4.12 1.20 -13.28
C VAL A 77 -4.92 0.54 -14.39
N THR A 78 -5.74 1.30 -15.09
CA THR A 78 -6.49 0.82 -16.26
C THR A 78 -5.58 0.62 -17.48
N ASP A 79 -6.08 -0.03 -18.54
CA ASP A 79 -5.36 -0.09 -19.82
C ASP A 79 -5.11 1.32 -20.37
N GLY A 80 -6.07 2.25 -20.20
CA GLY A 80 -5.90 3.65 -20.60
C GLY A 80 -4.74 4.33 -19.86
N PHE A 81 -4.73 4.25 -18.53
CA PHE A 81 -3.66 4.78 -17.69
C PHE A 81 -2.28 4.24 -18.11
N PHE A 82 -2.17 2.91 -18.25
CA PHE A 82 -0.89 2.27 -18.57
C PHE A 82 -0.43 2.64 -19.99
N ASN A 83 -1.35 2.67 -20.96
CA ASN A 83 -1.05 3.04 -22.34
C ASN A 83 -0.70 4.52 -22.49
N GLU A 84 -1.26 5.43 -21.66
CA GLU A 84 -0.88 6.84 -21.66
C GLU A 84 0.60 7.05 -21.29
N ILE A 85 1.14 6.25 -20.36
CA ILE A 85 2.58 6.27 -20.06
C ILE A 85 3.36 5.76 -21.28
N LEU A 86 3.01 4.58 -21.80
CA LEU A 86 3.68 3.98 -22.96
C LEU A 86 3.66 4.87 -24.20
N ASN A 87 2.60 5.64 -24.42
CA ASN A 87 2.44 6.51 -25.59
C ASN A 87 3.35 7.73 -25.57
N GLN A 88 3.99 8.04 -24.44
CA GLN A 88 5.02 9.07 -24.37
C GLN A 88 6.38 8.59 -24.89
N ALA A 89 6.63 7.27 -24.91
CA ALA A 89 7.83 6.68 -25.50
C ALA A 89 7.71 6.54 -27.03
N ASP A 90 8.84 6.68 -27.71
CA ASP A 90 8.95 6.48 -29.17
C ASP A 90 8.43 5.10 -29.59
N ALA A 91 7.79 5.01 -30.75
CA ALA A 91 7.21 3.78 -31.26
C ALA A 91 8.25 2.65 -31.43
N SER A 92 9.52 2.97 -31.65
CA SER A 92 10.60 1.97 -31.79
C SER A 92 11.14 1.44 -30.46
N CYS A 93 10.70 1.97 -29.31
CA CYS A 93 11.19 1.54 -28.01
C CYS A 93 10.86 0.07 -27.74
N ALA A 94 11.88 -0.72 -27.43
CA ALA A 94 11.75 -2.16 -27.17
C ALA A 94 10.79 -2.46 -26.01
N GLY A 95 10.81 -1.62 -24.96
CA GLY A 95 9.97 -1.79 -23.78
C GLY A 95 8.46 -1.74 -24.06
N LYS A 96 8.02 -1.16 -25.19
CA LYS A 96 6.59 -1.11 -25.55
C LYS A 96 5.97 -2.48 -25.82
N ASN A 97 6.78 -3.47 -26.23
CA ASN A 97 6.33 -4.84 -26.43
C ASN A 97 6.57 -5.74 -25.21
N PHE A 98 7.37 -5.27 -24.25
CA PHE A 98 7.77 -6.03 -23.07
C PHE A 98 6.90 -5.70 -21.86
N TYR A 99 6.74 -4.42 -21.55
CA TYR A 99 5.95 -3.96 -20.42
C TYR A 99 4.47 -3.93 -20.78
N THR A 100 3.69 -4.78 -20.10
CA THR A 100 2.24 -4.83 -20.28
C THR A 100 1.55 -4.64 -18.95
N ARG A 101 0.36 -4.02 -18.98
CA ARG A 101 -0.51 -3.95 -17.81
C ARG A 101 -0.78 -5.33 -17.22
N ARG A 102 -0.96 -6.34 -18.07
CA ARG A 102 -1.17 -7.72 -17.62
C ARG A 102 0.02 -8.23 -16.81
N ALA A 103 1.25 -8.06 -17.28
CA ALA A 103 2.43 -8.47 -16.54
C ALA A 103 2.56 -7.74 -15.19
N PHE A 104 2.21 -6.44 -15.14
CA PHE A 104 2.14 -5.69 -13.88
C PHE A 104 1.11 -6.29 -12.91
N LEU A 105 -0.11 -6.60 -13.36
CA LEU A 105 -1.14 -7.19 -12.50
C LEU A 105 -0.80 -8.62 -12.07
N ASP A 106 -0.16 -9.41 -12.95
CA ASP A 106 0.32 -10.75 -12.61
C ASP A 106 1.44 -10.68 -11.54
N ALA A 107 2.31 -9.68 -11.61
CA ALA A 107 3.32 -9.41 -10.58
C ALA A 107 2.69 -8.94 -9.25
N LEU A 108 1.69 -8.06 -9.33
CA LEU A 108 0.97 -7.50 -8.17
C LEU A 108 0.36 -8.59 -7.28
N ASN A 109 -0.03 -9.74 -7.83
CA ASN A 109 -0.54 -10.87 -7.04
C ASN A 109 0.44 -11.35 -5.95
N SER A 110 1.73 -11.03 -6.07
CA SER A 110 2.75 -11.34 -5.05
C SER A 110 2.90 -10.25 -3.98
N TYR A 111 2.28 -9.08 -4.17
CA TYR A 111 2.41 -7.89 -3.32
C TYR A 111 1.03 -7.34 -2.93
N PRO A 112 0.19 -8.11 -2.20
CA PRO A 112 -1.19 -7.72 -1.90
C PRO A 112 -1.33 -6.50 -0.99
N GLN A 113 -0.23 -5.99 -0.41
CA GLN A 113 -0.23 -4.77 0.40
C GLN A 113 0.01 -3.50 -0.43
N PHE A 114 0.53 -3.63 -1.65
CA PHE A 114 0.82 -2.49 -2.52
C PHE A 114 -0.47 -1.76 -2.90
N GLY A 115 -0.48 -0.45 -2.72
CA GLY A 115 -1.63 0.40 -2.99
C GLY A 115 -2.84 0.06 -2.11
N GLN A 116 -2.63 -0.57 -0.94
CA GLN A 116 -3.68 -0.86 0.02
C GLN A 116 -3.54 -0.07 1.31
N GLY A 117 -2.41 0.62 1.53
CA GLY A 117 -2.16 1.38 2.75
C GLY A 117 -3.02 2.65 2.86
N GLY A 118 -3.54 2.90 4.07
CA GLY A 118 -4.15 4.17 4.43
C GLY A 118 -5.53 4.42 3.80
N SER A 119 -5.78 5.67 3.43
CA SER A 119 -7.00 6.10 2.74
C SER A 119 -6.99 5.75 1.24
N ALA A 120 -8.15 5.86 0.57
CA ALA A 120 -8.22 5.70 -0.87
C ALA A 120 -7.28 6.67 -1.63
N ASP A 121 -7.07 7.87 -1.09
CA ASP A 121 -6.14 8.83 -1.66
C ASP A 121 -4.69 8.47 -1.38
N ASP A 122 -4.36 7.86 -0.24
CA ASP A 122 -3.02 7.34 0.05
C ASP A 122 -2.65 6.23 -0.94
N SER A 123 -3.58 5.31 -1.18
CA SER A 123 -3.39 4.23 -2.15
C SER A 123 -3.19 4.73 -3.57
N LYS A 124 -3.99 5.72 -4.02
CA LYS A 124 -3.77 6.36 -5.32
C LYS A 124 -2.43 7.09 -5.38
N ARG A 125 -1.99 7.73 -4.29
CA ARG A 125 -0.68 8.38 -4.20
C ARG A 125 0.46 7.37 -4.28
N GLU A 126 0.35 6.23 -3.61
CA GLU A 126 1.34 5.15 -3.67
C GLU A 126 1.47 4.61 -5.09
N ILE A 127 0.34 4.29 -5.74
CA ILE A 127 0.33 3.83 -7.14
C ILE A 127 0.93 4.89 -8.07
N ALA A 128 0.55 6.16 -7.92
CA ALA A 128 1.09 7.24 -8.73
C ALA A 128 2.59 7.43 -8.52
N ALA A 129 3.07 7.35 -7.27
CA ALA A 129 4.48 7.49 -6.94
C ALA A 129 5.31 6.33 -7.53
N PHE A 130 4.80 5.10 -7.46
CA PHE A 130 5.42 3.94 -8.10
C PHE A 130 5.59 4.16 -9.60
N PHE A 131 4.50 4.50 -10.31
CA PHE A 131 4.56 4.71 -11.76
C PHE A 131 5.37 5.95 -12.14
N ALA A 132 5.46 6.97 -11.28
CA ALA A 132 6.34 8.12 -11.51
C ALA A 132 7.83 7.71 -11.53
N HIS A 133 8.27 6.92 -10.55
CA HIS A 133 9.65 6.41 -10.54
C HIS A 133 9.90 5.48 -11.72
N VAL A 134 8.99 4.55 -11.98
CA VAL A 134 9.10 3.64 -13.13
C VAL A 134 9.23 4.41 -14.45
N THR A 135 8.40 5.45 -14.63
CA THR A 135 8.43 6.30 -15.82
C THR A 135 9.77 7.01 -15.95
N HIS A 136 10.32 7.53 -14.84
CA HIS A 136 11.61 8.20 -14.82
C HIS A 136 12.76 7.25 -15.20
N GLU A 137 12.85 6.10 -14.52
CA GLU A 137 13.96 5.15 -14.67
C GLU A 137 14.01 4.50 -16.07
N THR A 138 12.85 4.27 -16.68
CA THR A 138 12.76 3.57 -17.98
C THR A 138 12.59 4.50 -19.17
N GLY A 139 12.44 5.80 -18.95
CA GLY A 139 12.04 6.74 -20.00
C GLY A 139 10.68 6.39 -20.59
N HIS A 140 9.65 6.35 -19.74
CA HIS A 140 8.26 6.00 -20.10
C HIS A 140 8.12 4.57 -20.66
N PHE A 141 8.72 3.59 -19.99
CA PHE A 141 8.78 2.19 -20.44
C PHE A 141 9.53 1.99 -21.76
N CYS A 142 10.44 2.89 -22.13
CA CYS A 142 11.22 2.72 -23.35
C CYS A 142 12.31 1.64 -23.19
N TYR A 143 13.06 1.73 -22.09
CA TYR A 143 14.24 0.92 -21.83
C TYR A 143 13.93 -0.24 -20.86
N ILE A 144 14.38 -1.42 -21.23
CA ILE A 144 14.33 -2.62 -20.38
C ILE A 144 15.65 -2.76 -19.62
N GLU A 145 16.75 -2.54 -20.32
CA GLU A 145 18.11 -2.56 -19.79
C GLU A 145 18.70 -1.16 -19.83
N GLU A 146 19.62 -0.88 -18.90
CA GLU A 146 20.42 0.33 -18.88
C GLU A 146 21.14 0.53 -20.23
N ILE A 147 21.18 1.77 -20.70
CA ILE A 147 21.95 2.14 -21.90
C ILE A 147 23.43 1.83 -21.65
N ASP A 148 24.03 1.09 -22.58
CA ASP A 148 25.40 0.55 -22.48
C ASP A 148 25.63 -0.36 -21.27
N GLY A 149 24.57 -0.90 -20.66
CA GLY A 149 24.61 -1.78 -19.49
C GLY A 149 25.62 -2.93 -19.62
N PRO A 150 25.68 -3.69 -20.73
CA PRO A 150 26.66 -4.77 -20.90
C PRO A 150 28.14 -4.37 -20.78
N SER A 151 28.46 -3.07 -20.86
CA SER A 151 29.81 -2.55 -20.63
C SER A 151 30.13 -2.25 -19.16
N LYS A 152 29.14 -2.37 -18.27
CA LYS A 152 29.19 -2.01 -16.85
C LYS A 152 28.85 -3.23 -15.98
N ASP A 153 29.77 -3.64 -15.13
CA ASP A 153 29.60 -4.87 -14.34
C ASP A 153 28.65 -4.69 -13.13
N TYR A 154 28.69 -3.52 -12.48
CA TYR A 154 27.92 -3.27 -11.23
C TYR A 154 28.10 -4.39 -10.19
N CYS A 155 29.32 -4.88 -10.07
CA CYS A 155 29.69 -5.86 -9.07
C CYS A 155 30.40 -5.14 -7.92
N ASP A 156 29.94 -5.39 -6.69
CA ASP A 156 30.74 -5.15 -5.49
C ASP A 156 31.41 -6.48 -5.10
N GLU A 157 32.70 -6.61 -5.43
CA GLU A 157 33.52 -7.79 -5.17
C GLU A 157 33.73 -8.03 -3.67
N SER A 158 33.52 -7.03 -2.83
CA SER A 158 33.65 -7.16 -1.37
C SER A 158 32.43 -7.83 -0.72
N ASN A 159 31.31 -7.94 -1.45
CA ASN A 159 30.09 -8.54 -0.93
C ASN A 159 30.15 -10.08 -0.93
N THR A 160 30.45 -10.65 0.23
CA THR A 160 30.56 -12.12 0.38
C THR A 160 29.22 -12.84 0.50
N ARG A 161 28.14 -12.11 0.81
CA ARG A 161 26.79 -12.70 0.92
C ARG A 161 26.16 -12.90 -0.46
N TYR A 162 26.38 -11.95 -1.36
CA TYR A 162 25.89 -11.97 -2.74
C TYR A 162 27.07 -11.84 -3.70
N PRO A 163 27.92 -12.88 -3.82
CA PRO A 163 29.14 -12.80 -4.59
C PRO A 163 28.85 -12.62 -6.08
N CYS A 164 29.73 -11.90 -6.76
CA CYS A 164 29.63 -11.74 -8.21
C CYS A 164 29.95 -13.05 -8.92
N VAL A 165 29.24 -13.30 -10.03
CA VAL A 165 29.40 -14.51 -10.83
C VAL A 165 30.19 -14.13 -12.07
N PRO A 166 31.31 -14.82 -12.38
CA PRO A 166 32.12 -14.51 -13.55
C PRO A 166 31.29 -14.47 -14.84
N GLY A 167 31.43 -13.40 -15.61
CA GLY A 167 30.71 -13.20 -16.87
C GLY A 167 29.26 -12.71 -16.72
N LYS A 168 28.82 -12.34 -15.51
CA LYS A 168 27.50 -11.76 -15.25
C LYS A 168 27.64 -10.30 -14.82
N GLY A 169 26.89 -9.43 -15.47
CA GLY A 169 26.78 -8.00 -15.13
C GLY A 169 25.42 -7.68 -14.49
N TYR A 170 25.46 -6.86 -13.45
CA TYR A 170 24.33 -6.44 -12.61
C TYR A 170 23.91 -5.00 -12.88
N TYR A 171 24.06 -4.53 -14.12
CA TYR A 171 23.57 -3.22 -14.57
C TYR A 171 22.03 -3.12 -14.49
N GLY A 172 21.52 -1.89 -14.65
CA GLY A 172 20.10 -1.59 -14.50
C GLY A 172 19.20 -2.43 -15.40
N ARG A 173 18.20 -3.11 -14.81
CA ARG A 173 17.13 -3.80 -15.56
C ARG A 173 15.75 -3.56 -14.96
N GLY A 174 14.75 -3.59 -15.82
CA GLY A 174 13.35 -3.52 -15.44
C GLY A 174 12.87 -2.13 -15.01
N PRO A 175 11.65 -2.04 -14.45
CA PRO A 175 10.97 -0.77 -14.20
C PRO A 175 11.68 0.14 -13.19
N ILE A 176 12.44 -0.42 -12.24
CA ILE A 176 13.19 0.34 -11.23
C ILE A 176 14.70 0.36 -11.53
N GLN A 177 15.12 -0.12 -12.71
CA GLN A 177 16.53 -0.27 -13.09
C GLN A 177 17.36 -0.94 -11.99
N LEU A 178 16.90 -2.12 -11.53
CA LEU A 178 17.56 -2.91 -10.48
C LEU A 178 19.03 -3.10 -10.85
N SER A 179 19.92 -2.66 -9.97
CA SER A 179 21.36 -2.63 -10.19
C SER A 179 22.09 -3.20 -8.99
N TRP A 180 23.30 -3.73 -9.20
CA TRP A 180 24.20 -4.33 -8.21
C TRP A 180 23.87 -5.76 -7.74
N ASN A 181 24.93 -6.58 -7.63
CA ASN A 181 24.88 -7.95 -7.11
C ASN A 181 24.11 -8.07 -5.78
N TYR A 182 24.32 -7.12 -4.87
CA TYR A 182 23.67 -7.11 -3.56
C TYR A 182 22.19 -6.73 -3.57
N ASN A 183 21.64 -6.28 -4.70
CA ASN A 183 20.20 -6.12 -4.90
C ASN A 183 19.61 -7.28 -5.71
N TYR A 184 20.31 -7.75 -6.75
CA TYR A 184 19.87 -8.91 -7.53
C TYR A 184 19.78 -10.19 -6.70
N GLY A 185 20.74 -10.43 -5.81
CA GLY A 185 20.74 -11.57 -4.88
C GLY A 185 19.46 -11.65 -4.04
N PRO A 186 19.19 -10.67 -3.15
CA PRO A 186 18.01 -10.71 -2.29
C PRO A 186 16.68 -10.58 -3.05
N ALA A 187 16.64 -9.83 -4.16
CA ALA A 187 15.46 -9.80 -5.03
C ALA A 187 15.15 -11.21 -5.57
N GLY A 188 16.20 -11.92 -6.03
CA GLY A 188 16.12 -13.31 -6.47
C GLY A 188 15.57 -14.25 -5.41
N GLU A 189 16.11 -14.17 -4.19
CA GLU A 189 15.64 -14.97 -3.04
C GLU A 189 14.16 -14.70 -2.71
N SER A 190 13.74 -13.43 -2.72
CA SER A 190 12.36 -13.04 -2.40
C SER A 190 11.36 -13.42 -3.48
N ILE A 191 11.74 -13.32 -4.76
CA ILE A 191 10.83 -13.45 -5.90
C ILE A 191 10.81 -14.87 -6.46
N GLY A 192 11.88 -15.64 -6.24
CA GLY A 192 12.03 -17.01 -6.74
C GLY A 192 12.74 -17.10 -8.09
N PHE A 193 13.75 -16.24 -8.34
CA PHE A 193 14.64 -16.35 -9.50
C PHE A 193 16.11 -16.32 -9.07
N ASN A 194 17.01 -16.86 -9.90
CA ASN A 194 18.45 -16.87 -9.57
C ASN A 194 19.10 -15.54 -9.99
N GLY A 195 18.99 -14.51 -9.16
CA GLY A 195 19.46 -13.16 -9.49
C GLY A 195 20.97 -13.03 -9.69
N LEU A 196 21.78 -13.90 -9.06
CA LEU A 196 23.24 -13.87 -9.24
C LEU A 196 23.69 -14.56 -10.53
N ASN A 197 23.15 -15.74 -10.84
CA ASN A 197 23.57 -16.48 -12.03
C ASN A 197 22.78 -16.11 -13.28
N ASN A 198 21.55 -15.61 -13.14
CA ASN A 198 20.67 -15.25 -14.25
C ASN A 198 20.04 -13.85 -14.06
N PRO A 199 20.84 -12.78 -13.83
CA PRO A 199 20.33 -11.41 -13.69
C PRO A 199 19.53 -10.94 -14.92
N GLU A 200 19.83 -11.46 -16.11
CA GLU A 200 19.09 -11.20 -17.35
C GLU A 200 17.61 -11.61 -17.30
N THR A 201 17.21 -12.46 -16.33
CA THR A 201 15.79 -12.81 -16.13
C THR A 201 14.92 -11.56 -15.95
N VAL A 202 15.44 -10.52 -15.28
CA VAL A 202 14.73 -9.25 -15.05
C VAL A 202 14.43 -8.51 -16.36
N ALA A 203 15.20 -8.74 -17.42
CA ALA A 203 14.97 -8.16 -18.75
C ALA A 203 14.23 -9.09 -19.72
N ASN A 204 14.09 -10.38 -19.40
CA ASN A 204 13.49 -11.39 -20.29
C ASN A 204 12.08 -11.83 -19.85
N ASP A 205 11.73 -11.65 -18.57
CA ASP A 205 10.41 -11.98 -18.02
C ASP A 205 9.79 -10.70 -17.43
N ALA A 206 8.75 -10.19 -18.10
CA ALA A 206 8.09 -8.95 -17.70
C ALA A 206 7.42 -9.05 -16.32
N VAL A 207 6.96 -10.24 -15.90
CA VAL A 207 6.37 -10.44 -14.58
C VAL A 207 7.47 -10.36 -13.52
N VAL A 208 8.59 -11.05 -13.72
CA VAL A 208 9.76 -10.92 -12.81
C VAL A 208 10.25 -9.49 -12.77
N SER A 209 10.32 -8.81 -13.93
CA SER A 209 10.68 -7.40 -14.04
C SER A 209 9.83 -6.51 -13.13
N PHE A 210 8.49 -6.61 -13.22
CA PHE A 210 7.61 -5.86 -12.33
C PHE A 210 7.71 -6.28 -10.87
N LYS A 211 7.91 -7.57 -10.58
CA LYS A 211 8.14 -8.02 -9.19
C LYS A 211 9.39 -7.40 -8.59
N THR A 212 10.47 -7.22 -9.35
CA THR A 212 11.66 -6.53 -8.82
C THR A 212 11.39 -5.07 -8.46
N ALA A 213 10.53 -4.38 -9.20
CA ALA A 213 10.14 -3.02 -8.88
C ALA A 213 9.23 -2.95 -7.65
N LEU A 214 8.25 -3.85 -7.53
CA LEU A 214 7.36 -3.96 -6.37
C LEU A 214 8.07 -4.46 -5.11
N TRP A 215 9.17 -5.23 -5.25
CA TRP A 215 10.01 -5.66 -4.14
C TRP A 215 10.84 -4.52 -3.56
N PHE A 216 11.27 -3.58 -4.41
CA PHE A 216 12.15 -2.49 -4.01
C PHE A 216 11.40 -1.33 -3.35
N GLY A 217 10.17 -1.03 -3.81
CA GLY A 217 9.31 0.03 -3.29
C GLY A 217 8.53 -0.40 -2.05
#